data_AF-A0A3R7WKX3-F1
#
_entry.id   AF-A0A3R7WKX3-F1
#
_cell.length_a   1.000
_cell.length_b   1.000
_cell.length_c   1.000
_cell.angle_alpha   90.00
_cell.angle_beta   90.00
_cell.angle_gamma   90.00
#
_symmetry.space_group_name_H-M   'P 1'
#
loop_
_entity.id
_entity.type
_entity.pdbx_description
1 polymer ?
#
loop_
_entity_poly.entity_id
_entity_poly.type
_entity_poly.pdbx_seq_one_letter_code
_entity_poly.pdbx_strand_id
1 'polypeptide(L)'
;MSGSSSDVVRPAKPSGARTPSTDNLLSPWPKISLKSGGIVLLIMAVYAWAMTGTESAPSKLIEGFPAIVDIVSRMLPPRVEFWIVAEHFVETLQMALIGTTGGIILSLPFALLAARNISPHPWIYQITRILLNINRAIPELIFALMLVAAVGLGPFGGVLAIAIGSIGSLGKIYAENIEAIDPQQVMAVRATGAGPLTTFLYGVLPQVLPVMTSYSIYYFEVSVRAATILGVVGAGGIGFIIQQYMALFQYDLLFGALIFMAIAITLLDRLSDLLRRRIT
;
A
#
# COMPACT_ATOMS: atom_id res chain seq x y z
N MET A 1 8.50 89.36 23.83
CA MET A 1 9.81 89.66 24.46
C MET A 1 10.40 88.31 24.82
N SER A 2 11.38 87.82 24.05
CA SER A 2 12.81 87.86 24.41
C SER A 2 13.05 87.20 25.78
N GLY A 3 13.79 86.11 25.99
CA GLY A 3 14.75 85.34 25.21
C GLY A 3 15.53 84.46 26.22
N SER A 4 16.47 83.62 25.72
CA SER A 4 17.47 82.81 26.46
C SER A 4 16.94 81.47 27.02
N SER A 5 17.59 80.31 26.90
CA SER A 5 19.00 80.01 26.64
C SER A 5 19.18 78.68 25.89
N SER A 6 20.34 78.60 25.25
CA SER A 6 20.87 77.56 24.36
C SER A 6 21.17 76.22 25.04
N ASP A 7 20.74 75.12 24.41
CA ASP A 7 21.44 73.83 24.48
C ASP A 7 21.62 73.24 23.09
N VAL A 8 22.89 73.13 22.68
CA VAL A 8 23.33 72.58 21.40
C VAL A 8 23.29 71.06 21.49
N VAL A 9 22.18 70.45 21.11
CA VAL A 9 22.09 69.00 20.93
C VAL A 9 22.58 68.66 19.52
N ARG A 10 23.80 68.13 19.44
CA ARG A 10 24.37 67.58 18.19
C ARG A 10 23.48 66.44 17.65
N PRO A 11 23.22 66.37 16.34
CA PRO A 11 22.45 65.25 15.79
C PRO A 11 23.24 63.94 15.91
N ALA A 12 22.61 62.93 16.51
CA ALA A 12 23.13 61.57 16.57
C ALA A 12 23.27 61.00 15.15
N LYS A 13 24.45 60.45 14.85
CA LYS A 13 24.75 59.73 13.60
C LYS A 13 23.77 58.56 13.45
N PRO A 14 23.07 58.38 12.31
CA PRO A 14 22.19 57.24 12.13
C PRO A 14 23.01 55.95 12.26
N SER A 15 22.54 55.07 13.15
CA SER A 15 23.03 53.71 13.34
C SER A 15 23.17 53.04 11.98
N GLY A 16 24.38 52.58 11.65
CA GLY A 16 24.66 51.90 10.40
C GLY A 16 23.78 50.66 10.26
N ALA A 17 22.71 50.77 9.49
CA ALA A 17 22.01 49.63 8.95
C ALA A 17 23.05 48.83 8.15
N ARG A 18 23.47 47.68 8.70
CA ARG A 18 24.31 46.74 7.99
C ARG A 18 23.50 46.27 6.78
N THR A 19 23.85 46.76 5.59
CA THR A 19 23.47 46.13 4.34
C THR A 19 23.90 44.66 4.43
N PRO A 20 22.99 43.68 4.28
CA PRO A 20 23.39 42.27 4.27
C PRO A 20 24.39 42.09 3.14
N SER A 21 25.59 41.58 3.47
CA SER A 21 26.63 41.29 2.48
C SER A 21 26.06 40.37 1.40
N THR A 22 26.13 40.81 0.15
CA THR A 22 25.69 40.10 -1.06
C THR A 22 26.38 38.74 -1.27
N ASP A 23 27.48 38.48 -0.54
CA ASP A 23 28.31 37.28 -0.66
C ASP A 23 27.60 35.99 -0.24
N ASN A 24 26.58 36.06 0.62
CA ASN A 24 25.84 34.87 1.08
C ASN A 24 24.72 34.44 0.11
N LEU A 25 24.40 35.22 -0.92
CA LEU A 25 23.35 34.90 -1.88
C LEU A 25 23.87 34.15 -3.12
N LEU A 26 25.19 34.10 -3.32
CA LEU A 26 25.81 33.57 -4.55
C LEU A 26 26.60 32.26 -4.37
N SER A 27 26.55 31.61 -3.21
CA SER A 27 27.15 30.27 -3.04
C SER A 27 26.07 29.18 -2.94
N PRO A 28 25.66 28.55 -4.07
CA PRO A 28 24.67 27.47 -4.05
C PRO A 28 25.23 26.15 -3.50
N TRP A 29 26.53 26.10 -3.19
CA TRP A 29 27.23 24.89 -2.78
C TRP A 29 27.59 24.94 -1.29
N PRO A 30 27.28 23.87 -0.52
CA PRO A 30 27.66 23.79 0.87
C PRO A 30 29.19 23.82 1.00
N LYS A 31 29.71 24.66 1.90
CA LYS A 31 31.15 24.69 2.21
C LYS A 31 31.54 23.34 2.82
N ILE A 32 32.25 22.51 2.05
CA ILE A 32 32.68 21.17 2.45
C ILE A 32 33.71 21.33 3.57
N SER A 33 33.28 21.09 4.81
CA SER A 33 34.14 21.02 5.99
C SER A 33 34.81 19.64 6.08
N LEU A 34 35.94 19.51 6.78
CA LEU A 34 36.63 18.23 7.01
C LEU A 34 35.69 17.16 7.62
N LYS A 35 34.68 17.58 8.39
CA LYS A 35 33.61 16.73 8.94
C LYS A 35 32.61 16.26 7.87
N SER A 36 32.34 17.08 6.85
CA SER A 36 31.52 16.73 5.68
C SER A 36 32.23 15.69 4.80
N GLY A 37 33.56 15.74 4.71
CA GLY A 37 34.36 14.73 4.02
C GLY A 37 34.28 13.34 4.66
N GLY A 38 34.27 13.27 6.00
CA GLY A 38 34.08 12.01 6.73
C GLY A 38 32.71 11.37 6.50
N ILE A 39 31.64 12.19 6.43
CA ILE A 39 30.28 11.71 6.13
C ILE A 39 30.20 11.16 4.70
N VAL A 40 30.79 11.85 3.73
CA VAL A 40 30.82 11.38 2.33
C VAL A 40 31.58 10.06 2.21
N LEU A 41 32.73 9.93 2.87
CA LEU A 41 33.50 8.67 2.89
C LEU A 41 32.73 7.54 3.56
N LEU A 42 32.02 7.80 4.66
CA LEU A 42 31.17 6.81 5.32
C LEU A 42 30.03 6.36 4.40
N ILE A 43 29.36 7.30 3.72
CA ILE A 43 28.32 6.99 2.74
C ILE A 43 28.91 6.14 1.60
N MET A 44 30.04 6.55 1.02
CA MET A 44 30.69 5.76 -0.03
C MET A 44 31.11 4.37 0.44
N ALA A 45 31.58 4.22 1.68
CA ALA A 45 31.92 2.93 2.27
C ALA A 45 30.69 2.04 2.48
N VAL A 46 29.57 2.61 2.94
CA VAL A 46 28.29 1.89 3.07
C VAL A 46 27.77 1.46 1.70
N TYR A 47 27.87 2.32 0.68
CA TYR A 47 27.50 1.95 -0.69
C TYR A 47 28.44 0.89 -1.27
N ALA A 48 29.75 0.99 -1.06
CA ALA A 48 30.70 -0.03 -1.52
C ALA A 48 30.44 -1.38 -0.84
N TRP A 49 30.20 -1.38 0.49
CA TRP A 49 29.80 -2.59 1.23
C TRP A 49 28.48 -3.17 0.68
N ALA A 50 27.48 -2.32 0.43
CA ALA A 50 26.21 -2.74 -0.16
C ALA A 50 26.39 -3.32 -1.58
N MET A 51 27.26 -2.72 -2.41
CA MET A 51 27.56 -3.21 -3.75
C MET A 51 28.27 -4.56 -3.71
N THR A 52 29.18 -4.78 -2.76
CA THR A 52 29.82 -6.09 -2.58
C THR A 52 28.83 -7.15 -2.10
N GLY A 53 27.91 -6.81 -1.20
CA GLY A 53 26.90 -7.76 -0.69
C GLY A 53 25.80 -8.09 -1.70
N THR A 54 25.52 -7.21 -2.66
CA THR A 54 24.46 -7.39 -3.68
C THR A 54 25.01 -7.83 -5.04
N GLU A 55 26.33 -7.96 -5.18
CA GLU A 55 27.04 -8.17 -6.45
C GLU A 55 26.59 -7.24 -7.59
N SER A 56 26.15 -6.02 -7.24
CA SER A 56 25.52 -5.04 -8.14
C SER A 56 26.56 -4.23 -8.90
N ALA A 57 27.51 -4.91 -9.53
CA ALA A 57 28.50 -4.26 -10.38
C ALA A 57 27.82 -3.73 -11.66
N PRO A 58 28.01 -2.45 -12.03
CA PRO A 58 27.48 -1.89 -13.27
C PRO A 58 27.92 -2.66 -14.53
N SER A 59 29.05 -3.36 -14.46
CA SER A 59 29.54 -4.23 -15.54
C SER A 59 28.57 -5.37 -15.88
N LYS A 60 27.89 -5.96 -14.90
CA LYS A 60 26.92 -7.05 -15.13
C LYS A 60 25.72 -6.60 -15.98
N LEU A 61 25.34 -5.33 -15.92
CA LEU A 61 24.29 -4.77 -16.78
C LEU A 61 24.74 -4.65 -18.23
N ILE A 62 26.00 -4.25 -18.46
CA ILE A 62 26.58 -4.17 -19.80
C ILE A 62 26.74 -5.57 -20.39
N GLU A 63 27.23 -6.52 -19.59
CA GLU A 63 27.38 -7.93 -19.97
C GLU A 63 26.02 -8.61 -20.24
N GLY A 64 24.99 -8.29 -19.46
CA GLY A 64 23.63 -8.82 -19.61
C GLY A 64 22.81 -8.16 -20.72
N PHE A 65 23.27 -7.03 -21.28
CA PHE A 65 22.50 -6.26 -22.28
C PHE A 65 22.09 -7.09 -23.51
N PRO A 66 22.95 -7.92 -24.13
CA PRO A 66 22.55 -8.77 -25.25
C PRO A 66 21.43 -9.75 -24.90
N ALA A 67 21.42 -10.29 -23.68
CA ALA A 67 20.37 -11.20 -23.23
C ALA A 67 19.03 -10.46 -23.05
N ILE A 68 19.06 -9.21 -22.58
CA ILE A 68 17.86 -8.37 -22.49
C ILE A 68 17.30 -8.11 -23.90
N VAL A 69 18.15 -7.75 -24.86
CA VAL A 69 17.74 -7.53 -26.25
C VAL A 69 17.17 -8.80 -26.87
N ASP A 70 17.79 -9.96 -26.65
CA ASP A 70 17.29 -11.25 -27.12
C ASP A 70 15.89 -11.56 -26.54
N ILE A 71 15.70 -11.43 -25.22
CA ILE A 71 14.39 -11.65 -24.57
C ILE A 71 13.33 -10.69 -25.14
N VAL A 72 13.65 -9.40 -25.25
CA VAL A 72 12.72 -8.39 -25.81
C VAL A 72 12.38 -8.69 -27.27
N SER A 73 13.36 -9.14 -28.06
CA SER A 73 13.11 -9.52 -29.45
C SER A 73 12.18 -10.73 -29.57
N ARG A 74 12.27 -11.69 -28.64
CA ARG A 74 11.38 -12.86 -28.57
C ARG A 74 9.96 -12.51 -28.10
N MET A 75 9.79 -11.38 -27.43
CA MET A 75 8.46 -10.88 -27.03
C MET A 75 7.69 -10.24 -28.20
N LEU A 76 8.35 -9.88 -29.30
CA LEU A 76 7.75 -9.15 -30.41
C LEU A 76 7.67 -10.02 -31.69
N PRO A 77 6.50 -10.09 -32.35
CA PRO A 77 5.23 -9.43 -32.02
C PRO A 77 4.46 -10.15 -30.88
N PRO A 78 3.76 -9.42 -29.99
CA PRO A 78 2.95 -10.03 -28.94
C PRO A 78 1.80 -10.84 -29.56
N ARG A 79 1.61 -12.05 -29.05
CA ARG A 79 0.48 -12.91 -29.42
C ARG A 79 -0.42 -13.11 -28.22
N VAL A 80 -1.73 -13.01 -28.42
CA VAL A 80 -2.72 -13.15 -27.33
C VAL A 80 -3.66 -14.28 -27.67
N GLU A 81 -3.63 -15.36 -26.88
CA GLU A 81 -4.66 -16.39 -26.87
C GLU A 81 -5.85 -15.89 -26.05
N PHE A 82 -6.63 -14.97 -26.65
CA PHE A 82 -7.63 -14.17 -25.94
C PHE A 82 -8.55 -14.99 -25.03
N TRP A 83 -9.10 -16.10 -25.54
CA TRP A 83 -10.03 -16.92 -24.76
C TRP A 83 -9.37 -17.59 -23.56
N ILE A 84 -8.17 -18.15 -23.72
CA ILE A 84 -7.43 -18.81 -22.64
C ILE A 84 -7.05 -17.80 -21.57
N VAL A 85 -6.49 -16.65 -21.98
CA VAL A 85 -6.08 -15.60 -21.05
C VAL A 85 -7.29 -14.98 -20.33
N ALA A 86 -8.39 -14.76 -21.04
CA ALA A 86 -9.62 -14.22 -20.45
C ALA A 86 -10.25 -15.20 -19.44
N GLU A 87 -10.26 -16.51 -19.73
CA GLU A 87 -10.75 -17.53 -18.80
C GLU A 87 -9.96 -17.54 -17.49
N HIS A 88 -8.63 -17.55 -17.57
CA HIS A 88 -7.77 -17.48 -16.39
C HIS A 88 -7.87 -16.14 -15.65
N PHE A 89 -8.12 -15.03 -16.36
CA PHE A 89 -8.41 -13.76 -15.70
C PHE A 89 -9.75 -13.78 -14.95
N VAL A 90 -10.77 -14.40 -15.51
CA VAL A 90 -12.07 -14.59 -14.83
C VAL A 90 -11.89 -15.45 -13.58
N GLU A 91 -11.10 -16.51 -13.64
CA GLU A 91 -10.72 -17.32 -12.47
C GLU A 91 -10.04 -16.47 -11.39
N THR A 92 -9.13 -15.56 -11.78
CA THR A 92 -8.51 -14.58 -10.86
C THR A 92 -9.54 -13.63 -10.22
N LEU A 93 -10.52 -13.14 -10.99
CA LEU A 93 -11.60 -12.31 -10.47
C LEU A 93 -12.48 -13.07 -9.48
N GLN A 94 -12.83 -14.33 -9.78
CA GLN A 94 -13.61 -15.19 -8.89
C GLN A 94 -12.87 -15.45 -7.58
N MET A 95 -11.57 -15.74 -7.66
CA MET A 95 -10.72 -15.93 -6.47
C MET A 95 -10.71 -14.68 -5.58
N ALA A 96 -10.46 -13.52 -6.18
CA ALA A 96 -10.45 -12.25 -5.47
C ALA A 96 -11.82 -11.92 -4.87
N LEU A 97 -12.90 -12.15 -5.60
CA LEU A 97 -14.26 -11.85 -5.14
C LEU A 97 -14.62 -12.69 -3.91
N ILE A 98 -14.44 -14.00 -3.99
CA ILE A 98 -14.78 -14.92 -2.90
C ILE A 98 -13.84 -14.71 -1.72
N GLY A 99 -12.53 -14.63 -1.98
CA GLY A 99 -11.52 -14.44 -0.93
C GLY A 99 -11.72 -13.13 -0.18
N THR A 100 -11.90 -12.02 -0.91
CA THR A 100 -12.11 -10.71 -0.29
C THR A 100 -13.44 -10.65 0.46
N THR A 101 -14.52 -11.22 -0.09
CA THR A 101 -15.82 -11.26 0.60
C THR A 101 -15.74 -12.03 1.91
N GLY A 102 -15.12 -13.22 1.90
CA GLY A 102 -14.87 -14.00 3.11
C GLY A 102 -13.99 -13.24 4.11
N GLY A 103 -12.95 -12.58 3.61
CA GLY A 103 -12.07 -11.72 4.39
C GLY A 103 -12.80 -10.53 5.04
N ILE A 104 -13.68 -9.84 4.31
CA ILE A 104 -14.51 -8.74 4.81
C ILE A 104 -15.41 -9.26 5.93
N ILE A 105 -16.16 -10.34 5.70
CA ILE A 105 -17.08 -10.90 6.68
C ILE A 105 -16.35 -11.25 7.98
N LEU A 106 -15.19 -11.90 7.87
CA LEU A 106 -14.39 -12.28 9.03
C LEU A 106 -13.69 -11.06 9.65
N SER A 107 -13.32 -10.04 8.88
CA SER A 107 -12.69 -8.83 9.42
C SER A 107 -13.60 -8.03 10.35
N LEU A 108 -14.92 -8.06 10.15
CA LEU A 108 -15.89 -7.31 10.97
C LEU A 108 -15.83 -7.69 12.47
N PRO A 109 -15.95 -8.97 12.88
CA PRO A 109 -15.83 -9.34 14.28
C PRO A 109 -14.43 -9.05 14.83
N PHE A 110 -13.35 -9.31 14.07
CA PHE A 110 -12.00 -8.97 14.50
C PHE A 110 -11.82 -7.46 14.71
N ALA A 111 -12.44 -6.63 13.87
CA ALA A 111 -12.38 -5.18 13.99
C ALA A 111 -13.07 -4.68 15.27
N LEU A 112 -14.24 -5.21 15.60
CA LEU A 112 -14.97 -4.87 16.83
C LEU A 112 -14.18 -5.24 18.08
N LEU A 113 -13.52 -6.41 18.07
CA LEU A 113 -12.67 -6.86 19.17
C LEU A 113 -11.37 -6.05 19.29
N ALA A 114 -10.83 -5.56 18.17
CA ALA A 114 -9.60 -4.78 18.11
C ALA A 114 -9.79 -3.26 18.27
N ALA A 115 -11.03 -2.77 18.41
CA ALA A 115 -11.35 -1.36 18.61
C ALA A 115 -11.46 -1.02 20.10
N ARG A 116 -10.63 -0.10 20.62
CA ARG A 116 -10.53 0.22 22.05
C ARG A 116 -11.83 0.73 22.68
N ASN A 117 -12.67 1.40 21.91
CA ASN A 117 -13.95 1.99 22.36
C ASN A 117 -15.12 1.00 22.40
N ILE A 118 -15.00 -0.17 21.75
CA ILE A 118 -16.05 -1.19 21.69
C ILE A 118 -15.65 -2.50 22.38
N SER A 119 -14.35 -2.82 22.39
CA SER A 119 -13.84 -4.09 22.88
C SER A 119 -14.26 -4.36 24.34
N PRO A 120 -14.71 -5.59 24.65
CA PRO A 120 -15.24 -5.91 25.98
C PRO A 120 -14.17 -5.93 27.07
N HIS A 121 -12.91 -6.18 26.73
CA HIS A 121 -11.83 -6.30 27.71
C HIS A 121 -10.47 -5.86 27.11
N PRO A 122 -9.62 -5.13 27.86
CA PRO A 122 -8.32 -4.65 27.37
C PRO A 122 -7.39 -5.75 26.85
N TRP A 123 -7.46 -6.95 27.44
CA TRP A 123 -6.65 -8.08 26.98
C TRP A 123 -7.12 -8.65 25.64
N ILE A 124 -8.43 -8.72 25.41
CA ILE A 124 -8.99 -9.18 24.14
C ILE A 124 -8.56 -8.19 23.05
N TYR A 125 -8.75 -6.89 23.28
CA TYR A 125 -8.24 -5.82 22.42
C TYR A 125 -6.76 -6.02 22.05
N GLN A 126 -5.89 -6.22 23.03
CA GLN A 126 -4.46 -6.33 22.80
C GLN A 126 -4.10 -7.59 22.00
N ILE A 127 -4.67 -8.75 22.36
CA ILE A 127 -4.45 -10.02 21.67
C ILE A 127 -4.92 -9.92 20.22
N THR A 128 -6.14 -9.42 19.99
CA THR A 128 -6.70 -9.27 18.65
C THR A 128 -5.83 -8.35 17.79
N ARG A 129 -5.35 -7.21 18.32
CA ARG A 129 -4.42 -6.34 17.59
C ARG A 129 -3.10 -7.03 17.24
N ILE A 130 -2.54 -7.82 18.16
CA ILE A 130 -1.31 -8.57 17.89
C ILE A 130 -1.54 -9.59 16.77
N LEU A 131 -2.63 -10.35 16.80
CA LEU A 131 -2.96 -11.31 15.75
C LEU A 131 -3.13 -10.65 14.38
N LEU A 132 -3.83 -9.51 14.31
CA LEU A 132 -3.98 -8.75 13.08
C LEU A 132 -2.63 -8.22 12.55
N ASN A 133 -1.77 -7.73 13.44
CA ASN A 133 -0.43 -7.24 13.07
C ASN A 133 0.47 -8.39 12.56
N ILE A 134 0.41 -9.57 13.19
CA ILE A 134 1.17 -10.76 12.76
C ILE A 134 0.69 -11.20 11.37
N ASN A 135 -0.62 -11.29 11.16
CA ASN A 135 -1.19 -11.64 9.86
C ASN A 135 -0.67 -10.68 8.76
N ARG A 136 -0.71 -9.37 9.01
CA ARG A 136 -0.18 -8.35 8.06
C ARG A 136 1.33 -8.42 7.83
N ALA A 137 2.10 -8.98 8.76
CA ALA A 137 3.54 -9.12 8.61
C ALA A 137 3.91 -10.25 7.63
N ILE A 138 3.03 -11.24 7.46
CA ILE A 138 3.25 -12.38 6.57
C ILE A 138 2.66 -12.05 5.19
N PRO A 139 3.47 -12.06 4.11
CA PRO A 139 2.96 -11.83 2.76
C PRO A 139 1.92 -12.89 2.35
N GLU A 140 0.88 -12.48 1.61
CA GLU A 140 -0.18 -13.39 1.13
C GLU A 140 0.37 -14.58 0.33
N LEU A 141 1.49 -14.38 -0.38
CA LEU A 141 2.20 -15.43 -1.11
C LEU A 141 2.62 -16.61 -0.23
N ILE A 142 3.03 -16.33 1.01
CA ILE A 142 3.45 -17.39 1.96
C ILE A 142 2.25 -18.22 2.39
N PHE A 143 1.11 -17.57 2.68
CA PHE A 143 -0.13 -18.29 2.96
C PHE A 143 -0.57 -19.13 1.77
N ALA A 144 -0.49 -18.60 0.55
CA ALA A 144 -0.82 -19.36 -0.66
C ALA A 144 0.08 -20.59 -0.82
N LEU A 145 1.39 -20.47 -0.65
CA LEU A 145 2.30 -21.61 -0.68
C LEU A 145 1.93 -22.70 0.33
N MET A 146 1.63 -22.31 1.57
CA MET A 146 1.21 -23.25 2.61
C MET A 146 -0.13 -23.92 2.30
N LEU A 147 -1.10 -23.16 1.81
CA LEU A 147 -2.46 -23.63 1.53
C LEU A 147 -2.54 -24.47 0.26
N VAL A 148 -1.78 -24.13 -0.77
CA VAL A 148 -1.62 -24.96 -1.98
C VAL A 148 -0.92 -26.27 -1.61
N ALA A 149 0.08 -26.25 -0.73
CA ALA A 149 0.68 -27.49 -0.23
C ALA A 149 -0.29 -28.34 0.60
N ALA A 150 -1.20 -27.71 1.36
CA ALA A 150 -2.15 -28.40 2.23
C ALA A 150 -3.40 -28.94 1.51
N VAL A 151 -3.97 -28.16 0.58
CA VAL A 151 -5.23 -28.48 -0.10
C VAL A 151 -5.03 -28.97 -1.54
N GLY A 152 -3.85 -28.75 -2.10
CA GLY A 152 -3.50 -29.08 -3.48
C GLY A 152 -3.49 -27.86 -4.40
N LEU A 153 -3.03 -28.09 -5.63
CA LEU A 153 -3.00 -27.07 -6.70
C LEU A 153 -4.41 -26.61 -7.07
N GLY A 154 -4.55 -25.32 -7.34
CA GLY A 154 -5.78 -24.72 -7.86
C GLY A 154 -6.28 -23.49 -7.09
N PRO A 155 -7.41 -22.90 -7.56
CA PRO A 155 -7.97 -21.63 -7.07
C PRO A 155 -8.28 -21.57 -5.59
N PHE A 156 -8.68 -22.70 -5.02
CA PHE A 156 -9.19 -22.74 -3.65
C PHE A 156 -8.10 -22.34 -2.62
N GLY A 157 -6.86 -22.78 -2.82
CA GLY A 157 -5.73 -22.36 -1.97
C GLY A 157 -5.50 -20.84 -2.05
N GLY A 158 -5.63 -20.25 -3.24
CA GLY A 158 -5.53 -18.81 -3.43
C GLY A 158 -6.69 -18.03 -2.80
N VAL A 159 -7.93 -18.53 -2.92
CA VAL A 159 -9.11 -17.95 -2.24
C VAL A 159 -8.89 -17.87 -0.73
N LEU A 160 -8.43 -18.95 -0.12
CA LEU A 160 -8.14 -19.00 1.31
C LEU A 160 -7.00 -18.05 1.70
N ALA A 161 -5.94 -17.98 0.89
CA ALA A 161 -4.82 -17.08 1.14
C ALA A 161 -5.26 -15.60 1.11
N ILE A 162 -6.06 -15.22 0.10
CA ILE A 162 -6.65 -13.88 -0.04
C ILE A 162 -7.55 -13.58 1.16
N ALA A 163 -8.41 -14.54 1.57
CA ALA A 163 -9.29 -14.35 2.71
C ALA A 163 -8.50 -14.09 4.01
N ILE A 164 -7.47 -14.90 4.28
CA ILE A 164 -6.61 -14.74 5.46
C ILE A 164 -5.90 -13.38 5.43
N GLY A 165 -5.27 -13.01 4.31
CA GLY A 165 -4.58 -11.72 4.18
C GLY A 165 -5.53 -10.53 4.34
N SER A 166 -6.72 -10.63 3.76
CA SER A 166 -7.78 -9.61 3.87
C SER A 166 -8.20 -9.38 5.32
N ILE A 167 -8.31 -10.42 6.15
CA ILE A 167 -8.66 -10.28 7.58
C ILE A 167 -7.65 -9.39 8.30
N GLY A 168 -6.35 -9.62 8.09
CA GLY A 168 -5.29 -8.86 8.74
C GLY A 168 -5.36 -7.38 8.39
N SER A 169 -5.43 -7.07 7.10
CA SER A 169 -5.44 -5.69 6.61
C SER A 169 -6.75 -4.96 6.90
N LEU A 170 -7.89 -5.52 6.49
CA LEU A 170 -9.20 -4.87 6.68
C LEU A 170 -9.60 -4.84 8.14
N GLY A 171 -9.35 -5.91 8.91
CA GLY A 171 -9.72 -5.95 10.33
C GLY A 171 -9.02 -4.84 11.12
N LYS A 172 -7.75 -4.56 10.79
CA LYS A 172 -6.99 -3.47 11.41
C LYS A 172 -7.52 -2.10 11.01
N ILE A 173 -7.72 -1.86 9.71
CA ILE A 173 -8.23 -0.58 9.19
C ILE A 173 -9.63 -0.29 9.73
N TYR A 174 -10.50 -1.29 9.77
CA TYR A 174 -11.85 -1.17 10.32
C TYR A 174 -11.81 -0.87 11.82
N ALA A 175 -10.94 -1.52 12.59
CA ALA A 175 -10.78 -1.20 14.01
C ALA A 175 -10.33 0.25 14.25
N GLU A 176 -9.36 0.73 13.48
CA GLU A 176 -8.89 2.12 13.55
C GLU A 176 -9.98 3.11 13.16
N ASN A 177 -10.79 2.78 12.15
CA ASN A 177 -11.92 3.61 11.75
C ASN A 177 -13.02 3.66 12.83
N ILE A 178 -13.31 2.52 13.46
CA ILE A 178 -14.23 2.45 14.60
C ILE A 178 -13.71 3.26 15.80
N GLU A 179 -12.40 3.24 16.08
CA GLU A 179 -11.81 4.04 17.15
C GLU A 179 -11.87 5.55 16.89
N ALA A 180 -11.91 5.96 15.63
CA ALA A 180 -11.88 7.35 15.19
C ALA A 180 -13.26 8.03 15.14
N ILE A 181 -14.35 7.32 15.44
CA ILE A 181 -15.71 7.89 15.42
C ILE A 181 -15.89 9.02 16.45
N ASP A 182 -16.84 9.91 16.21
CA ASP A 182 -17.21 10.96 17.15
C ASP A 182 -18.00 10.36 18.34
N PRO A 183 -17.46 10.39 19.57
CA PRO A 183 -18.15 9.88 20.74
C PRO A 183 -19.42 10.68 21.08
N GLN A 184 -19.52 11.95 20.67
CA GLN A 184 -20.70 12.78 20.96
C GLN A 184 -21.95 12.24 20.26
N GLN A 185 -21.84 11.80 19.01
CA GLN A 185 -22.95 11.18 18.27
C GLN A 185 -23.42 9.89 18.95
N VAL A 186 -22.48 9.07 19.44
CA VAL A 186 -22.78 7.83 20.18
C VAL A 186 -23.50 8.14 21.50
N MET A 187 -23.04 9.15 22.24
CA MET A 187 -23.65 9.58 23.50
C MET A 187 -25.04 10.19 23.31
N ALA A 188 -25.26 10.94 22.23
CA ALA A 188 -26.57 11.49 21.88
C ALA A 188 -27.61 10.39 21.65
N VAL A 189 -27.26 9.32 20.94
CA VAL A 189 -28.16 8.17 20.76
C VAL A 189 -28.44 7.48 22.10
N ARG A 190 -27.41 7.26 22.94
CA ARG A 190 -27.59 6.68 24.29
C ARG A 190 -28.50 7.50 25.19
N ALA A 191 -28.44 8.84 25.09
CA ALA A 191 -29.25 9.74 25.91
C ALA A 191 -30.76 9.58 25.67
N THR A 192 -31.18 8.99 24.55
CA THR A 192 -32.59 8.66 24.27
C THR A 192 -33.10 7.42 25.01
N GLY A 193 -32.24 6.71 25.75
CA GLY A 193 -32.56 5.42 26.39
C GLY A 193 -32.30 4.22 25.47
N ALA A 194 -31.66 4.42 24.33
CA ALA A 194 -31.34 3.36 23.38
C ALA A 194 -30.41 2.29 23.98
N GLY A 195 -30.75 1.02 23.79
CA GLY A 195 -29.90 -0.11 24.20
C GLY A 195 -28.58 -0.21 23.41
N PRO A 196 -27.67 -1.13 23.79
CA PRO A 196 -26.36 -1.28 23.16
C PRO A 196 -26.42 -1.55 21.65
N LEU A 197 -27.33 -2.43 21.22
CA LEU A 197 -27.49 -2.77 19.80
C LEU A 197 -28.00 -1.57 18.99
N THR A 198 -29.01 -0.86 19.49
CA THR A 198 -29.53 0.36 18.86
C THR A 198 -28.47 1.46 18.80
N THR A 199 -27.69 1.63 19.87
CA THR A 199 -26.56 2.57 19.89
C THR A 199 -25.52 2.22 18.83
N PHE A 200 -25.20 0.94 18.65
CA PHE A 200 -24.28 0.51 17.62
C PHE A 200 -24.83 0.80 16.22
N LEU A 201 -26.07 0.40 15.95
CA LEU A 201 -26.71 0.53 14.64
C LEU A 201 -26.93 1.98 14.19
N TYR A 202 -27.22 2.90 15.11
CA TYR A 202 -27.56 4.28 14.78
C TYR A 202 -26.52 5.30 15.22
N GLY A 203 -25.63 4.95 16.14
CA GLY A 203 -24.57 5.84 16.63
C GLY A 203 -23.19 5.52 16.08
N VAL A 204 -22.87 4.25 15.82
CA VAL A 204 -21.52 3.83 15.38
C VAL A 204 -21.51 3.49 13.89
N LEU A 205 -22.36 2.54 13.49
CA LEU A 205 -22.37 1.96 12.16
C LEU A 205 -22.48 3.01 11.03
N PRO A 206 -23.34 4.05 11.12
CA PRO A 206 -23.47 5.04 10.05
C PRO A 206 -22.19 5.87 9.85
N GLN A 207 -21.38 6.08 10.90
CA GLN A 207 -20.13 6.84 10.81
C GLN A 207 -19.03 6.05 10.10
N VAL A 208 -19.00 4.72 10.30
CA VAL A 208 -17.91 3.86 9.79
C VAL A 208 -18.21 3.27 8.42
N LEU A 209 -19.49 3.03 8.10
CA LEU A 209 -19.93 2.35 6.88
C LEU A 209 -19.33 2.93 5.58
N PRO A 210 -19.36 4.27 5.33
CA PRO A 210 -18.85 4.81 4.07
C PRO A 210 -17.36 4.51 3.86
N VAL A 211 -16.57 4.61 4.93
CA VAL A 211 -15.14 4.34 4.90
C VAL A 211 -14.88 2.85 4.75
N MET A 212 -15.58 2.00 5.51
CA MET A 212 -15.45 0.54 5.42
C MET A 212 -15.82 0.02 4.03
N THR A 213 -16.88 0.54 3.40
CA THR A 213 -17.26 0.18 2.03
C THR A 213 -16.21 0.63 1.02
N SER A 214 -15.68 1.85 1.15
CA SER A 214 -14.62 2.35 0.28
C SER A 214 -13.37 1.47 0.34
N TYR A 215 -12.94 1.09 1.55
CA TYR A 215 -11.81 0.17 1.74
C TYR A 215 -12.12 -1.26 1.29
N SER A 216 -13.35 -1.76 1.44
CA SER A 216 -13.76 -3.07 0.91
C SER A 216 -13.56 -3.15 -0.60
N ILE A 217 -14.04 -2.14 -1.34
CA ILE A 217 -13.94 -2.07 -2.80
C ILE A 217 -12.48 -1.94 -3.23
N TYR A 218 -11.72 -1.09 -2.54
CA TYR A 218 -10.28 -0.98 -2.77
C TYR A 218 -9.54 -2.29 -2.51
N TYR A 219 -9.87 -3.00 -1.44
CA TYR A 219 -9.17 -4.23 -1.13
C TYR A 219 -9.50 -5.34 -2.13
N PHE A 220 -10.73 -5.37 -2.67
CA PHE A 220 -11.06 -6.28 -3.78
C PHE A 220 -10.14 -6.07 -4.99
N GLU A 221 -9.91 -4.82 -5.41
CA GLU A 221 -8.98 -4.46 -6.48
C GLU A 221 -7.54 -4.95 -6.17
N VAL A 222 -7.07 -4.69 -4.95
CA VAL A 222 -5.77 -5.17 -4.47
C VAL A 222 -5.69 -6.69 -4.49
N SER A 223 -6.75 -7.39 -4.09
CA SER A 223 -6.81 -8.86 -4.08
C SER A 223 -6.82 -9.46 -5.49
N VAL A 224 -7.42 -8.79 -6.49
CA VAL A 224 -7.28 -9.20 -7.90
C VAL A 224 -5.82 -9.17 -8.32
N ARG A 225 -5.09 -8.09 -7.97
CA ARG A 225 -3.66 -7.98 -8.27
C ARG A 225 -2.81 -8.97 -7.48
N ALA A 226 -3.15 -9.24 -6.22
CA ALA A 226 -2.46 -10.23 -5.42
C ALA A 226 -2.62 -11.63 -6.04
N ALA A 227 -3.84 -11.99 -6.44
CA ALA A 227 -4.17 -13.28 -7.05
C ALA A 227 -3.33 -13.61 -8.30
N THR A 228 -2.90 -12.60 -9.08
CA THR A 228 -2.01 -12.83 -10.23
C THR A 228 -0.63 -13.34 -9.80
N ILE A 229 -0.12 -12.89 -8.65
CA ILE A 229 1.15 -13.38 -8.10
C ILE A 229 0.94 -14.76 -7.47
N LEU A 230 -0.19 -14.98 -6.80
CA LEU A 230 -0.52 -16.28 -6.21
C LEU A 230 -0.62 -17.39 -7.27
N GLY A 231 -1.08 -17.08 -8.48
CA GLY A 231 -1.16 -18.05 -9.57
C GLY A 231 0.18 -18.66 -9.97
N VAL A 232 1.28 -17.91 -9.80
CA VAL A 232 2.65 -18.37 -10.09
C VAL A 232 3.05 -19.54 -9.18
N VAL A 233 2.52 -19.58 -7.95
CA VAL A 233 2.82 -20.65 -6.98
C VAL A 233 1.82 -21.81 -7.04
N GLY A 234 1.00 -21.87 -8.10
CA GLY A 234 0.05 -22.96 -8.31
C GLY A 234 -1.34 -22.72 -7.72
N ALA A 235 -1.66 -21.47 -7.34
CA ALA A 235 -3.00 -21.11 -6.88
C ALA A 235 -4.02 -20.87 -8.02
N GLY A 236 -3.65 -21.12 -9.29
CA GLY A 236 -4.55 -20.93 -10.45
C GLY A 236 -4.64 -19.48 -10.96
N GLY A 237 -5.58 -19.21 -11.86
CA GLY A 237 -5.79 -17.88 -12.42
C GLY A 237 -4.74 -17.44 -13.44
N ILE A 238 -4.72 -16.16 -13.79
CA ILE A 238 -3.84 -15.62 -14.85
C ILE A 238 -2.35 -15.77 -14.51
N GLY A 239 -1.99 -15.80 -13.23
CA GLY A 239 -0.63 -16.07 -12.80
C GLY A 239 -0.12 -17.45 -13.22
N PHE A 240 -1.02 -18.43 -13.28
CA PHE A 240 -0.68 -19.80 -13.67
C PHE A 240 -0.30 -19.88 -15.16
N ILE A 241 -1.11 -19.28 -16.04
CA ILE A 241 -0.80 -19.27 -17.48
C ILE A 241 0.45 -18.43 -17.80
N ILE A 242 0.66 -17.32 -17.08
CA ILE A 242 1.90 -16.52 -17.17
C ILE A 242 3.12 -17.38 -16.81
N GLN A 243 3.05 -18.12 -15.71
CA GLN A 243 4.12 -19.02 -15.28
C GLN A 243 4.36 -20.13 -16.30
N GLN A 244 3.30 -20.67 -16.91
CA GLN A 244 3.39 -21.67 -17.96
C GLN A 244 4.10 -21.14 -19.21
N TYR A 245 3.70 -19.96 -19.72
CA TYR A 245 4.36 -19.35 -20.88
C TYR A 245 5.84 -19.06 -20.62
N MET A 246 6.16 -18.60 -19.41
CA MET A 246 7.56 -18.38 -19.00
C MET A 246 8.34 -19.70 -18.94
N ALA A 247 7.77 -20.76 -18.36
CA ALA A 247 8.42 -22.07 -18.26
C ALA A 247 8.62 -22.74 -19.63
N LEU A 248 7.75 -22.46 -20.59
CA LEU A 248 7.82 -22.96 -21.98
C LEU A 248 8.62 -22.04 -22.92
N PHE A 249 9.24 -20.97 -22.41
CA PHE A 249 9.97 -19.97 -23.20
C PHE A 249 9.13 -19.31 -24.30
N GLN A 250 7.80 -19.26 -24.14
CA GLN A 250 6.84 -18.64 -25.06
C GLN A 250 6.70 -17.14 -24.74
N TYR A 251 7.77 -16.38 -24.98
CA TYR A 251 7.85 -14.96 -24.61
C TYR A 251 6.87 -14.05 -25.36
N ASP A 252 6.47 -14.42 -26.57
CA ASP A 252 5.44 -13.75 -27.38
C ASP A 252 4.06 -13.83 -26.72
N LEU A 253 3.68 -15.02 -26.22
CA LEU A 253 2.44 -15.26 -25.48
C LEU A 253 2.48 -14.65 -24.08
N LEU A 254 3.63 -14.75 -23.39
CA LEU A 254 3.85 -14.09 -22.11
C LEU A 254 3.60 -12.59 -22.21
N PHE A 255 4.23 -11.92 -23.20
CA PHE A 255 4.08 -10.48 -23.37
C PHE A 255 2.64 -10.09 -23.73
N GLY A 256 1.99 -10.88 -24.60
CA GLY A 256 0.57 -10.69 -24.91
C GLY A 256 -0.35 -10.83 -23.69
N ALA A 257 -0.13 -11.84 -22.85
CA ALA A 257 -0.89 -12.03 -21.61
C ALA A 257 -0.67 -10.89 -20.60
N LEU A 258 0.57 -10.36 -20.49
CA LEU A 258 0.87 -9.21 -19.65
C LEU A 258 0.17 -7.93 -20.13
N ILE A 259 0.12 -7.69 -21.45
CA ILE A 259 -0.64 -6.57 -22.03
C ILE A 259 -2.13 -6.71 -21.72
N PHE A 260 -2.70 -7.90 -21.95
CA PHE A 260 -4.10 -8.17 -21.63
C PHE A 260 -4.39 -7.89 -20.15
N MET A 261 -3.56 -8.44 -19.24
CA MET A 261 -3.69 -8.27 -17.80
C MET A 261 -3.63 -6.79 -17.41
N ALA A 262 -2.67 -6.02 -17.95
CA ALA A 262 -2.54 -4.60 -17.68
C ALA A 262 -3.79 -3.81 -18.11
N ILE A 263 -4.34 -4.09 -19.29
CA ILE A 263 -5.58 -3.46 -19.78
C ILE A 263 -6.77 -3.85 -18.91
N ALA A 264 -6.92 -5.14 -18.59
CA ALA A 264 -8.04 -5.66 -17.83
C ALA A 264 -8.07 -5.13 -16.38
N ILE A 265 -6.91 -5.10 -15.70
CA ILE A 265 -6.78 -4.51 -14.36
C ILE A 265 -7.05 -3.00 -14.42
N THR A 266 -6.48 -2.27 -15.39
CA THR A 266 -6.75 -0.83 -15.53
C THR A 266 -8.24 -0.52 -15.73
N LEU A 267 -8.95 -1.37 -16.49
CA LEU A 267 -10.40 -1.23 -16.67
C LEU A 267 -11.15 -1.51 -15.36
N LEU A 268 -10.74 -2.54 -14.61
CA LEU A 268 -11.30 -2.87 -13.30
C LEU A 268 -11.10 -1.71 -12.30
N ASP A 269 -9.90 -1.15 -12.22
CA ASP A 269 -9.57 -0.02 -11.34
C ASP A 269 -10.49 1.18 -11.63
N ARG A 270 -10.73 1.48 -12.92
CA ARG A 270 -11.66 2.55 -13.33
C ARG A 270 -13.10 2.26 -12.94
N LEU A 271 -13.56 1.02 -13.07
CA LEU A 271 -14.91 0.63 -12.65
C LEU A 271 -15.06 0.75 -11.12
N SER A 272 -14.06 0.32 -10.36
CA SER A 272 -13.99 0.47 -8.91
C SER A 272 -14.03 1.93 -8.48
N ASP A 273 -13.30 2.82 -9.15
CA ASP A 273 -13.34 4.26 -8.89
C ASP A 273 -14.72 4.88 -9.12
N LEU A 274 -15.40 4.49 -10.21
CA LEU A 274 -16.75 4.98 -10.51
C LEU A 274 -17.76 4.52 -9.45
N LEU A 275 -17.62 3.28 -8.96
CA LEU A 275 -18.45 2.73 -7.88
C LEU A 275 -18.18 3.48 -6.56
N ARG A 276 -16.91 3.70 -6.19
CA ARG A 276 -16.53 4.43 -4.97
C ARG A 276 -17.12 5.85 -4.94
N ARG A 277 -17.04 6.58 -6.06
CA ARG A 277 -17.59 7.96 -6.18
C ARG A 277 -19.11 8.07 -6.10
N ARG A 278 -19.84 6.96 -6.30
CA ARG A 278 -21.31 6.94 -6.17
C ARG A 278 -21.75 6.71 -4.72
N ILE A 279 -20.91 6.06 -3.92
CA ILE A 279 -21.23 5.60 -2.55
C ILE A 279 -20.75 6.61 -1.50
N THR A 280 -19.65 7.32 -1.79
CA THR A 280 -19.04 8.34 -0.92
C THR A 280 -19.32 9.74 -1.47
#